data_AF-A0A8B5WIW1-F1
#
_entry.id   AF-A0A8B5WIW1-F1
#
_cell.length_a   1.000
_cell.length_b   1.000
_cell.length_c   1.000
_cell.angle_alpha   90.00
_cell.angle_beta   90.00
_cell.angle_gamma   90.00
#
_symmetry.space_group_name_H-M   'P 1'
#
loop_
_entity.id
_entity.type
_entity.pdbx_description
1 polymer ?
#
loop_
_entity_poly.entity_id
_entity_poly.type
_entity_poly.pdbx_seq_one_letter_code
_entity_poly.pdbx_strand_id
1 'polypeptide(L)' 'ERAQRGGPDYLPMLQREILEVIRKYVQIENEDVQVRLDKDGDQDVLELNVILPDSDER' A
#
# COMPACT_ATOMS: atom_id res chain seq x y z
N GLU A 1 -5.68 -11.95 -5.37
CA GLU A 1 -5.51 -11.39 -6.73
C GLU A 1 -6.82 -11.13 -7.51
N ARG A 2 -7.88 -10.59 -6.90
CA ARG A 2 -9.12 -10.22 -7.64
C ARG A 2 -9.55 -8.75 -7.49
N ALA A 3 -8.81 -7.93 -6.73
CA ALA A 3 -9.14 -6.52 -6.51
C ALA A 3 -8.66 -5.56 -7.64
N GLN A 4 -7.84 -6.04 -8.59
CA GLN A 4 -7.16 -5.16 -9.56
C GLN A 4 -7.89 -4.93 -10.89
N ARG A 5 -8.97 -5.66 -11.20
CA ARG A 5 -9.49 -5.74 -12.59
C ARG A 5 -10.57 -4.73 -12.99
N GLY A 6 -10.83 -3.69 -12.18
CA GLY A 6 -11.84 -2.68 -12.55
C GLY A 6 -11.75 -1.35 -11.82
N GLY A 7 -10.67 -1.10 -11.08
CA GLY A 7 -10.42 0.17 -10.43
C GLY A 7 -9.65 1.12 -11.36
N PRO A 8 -9.74 2.44 -11.14
CA PRO A 8 -8.97 3.42 -11.91
C PRO A 8 -7.46 3.13 -11.89
N ASP A 9 -6.80 3.33 -13.02
CA ASP A 9 -5.37 3.03 -13.23
C ASP A 9 -4.42 3.76 -12.26
N TYR A 10 -4.88 4.83 -11.62
CA TYR A 10 -4.08 5.56 -10.63
C TYR A 10 -3.90 4.80 -9.30
N LEU A 11 -4.80 3.88 -8.93
CA LEU A 11 -4.70 3.14 -7.66
C LEU A 11 -3.44 2.26 -7.58
N PRO A 12 -3.15 1.37 -8.57
CA PRO A 12 -1.90 0.62 -8.56
C PRO A 12 -0.67 1.52 -8.69
N MET A 13 -0.78 2.69 -9.35
CA MET A 13 0.31 3.65 -9.44
C MET A 13 0.63 4.28 -8.08
N LEU A 14 -0.38 4.80 -7.37
CA LEU A 14 -0.24 5.40 -6.04
C LEU A 14 0.33 4.41 -5.04
N GLN A 15 -0.14 3.16 -5.05
CA GLN A 15 0.42 2.09 -4.22
C GLN A 15 1.93 1.96 -4.45
N ARG A 16 2.35 1.89 -5.72
CA ARG A 16 3.76 1.73 -6.07
C ARG A 16 4.58 2.94 -5.65
N GLU A 17 4.08 4.16 -5.89
CA GLU A 17 4.77 5.39 -5.52
C GLU A 17 4.94 5.53 -4.00
N ILE A 18 3.91 5.21 -3.22
CA ILE A 18 3.99 5.27 -1.74
C ILE A 18 5.00 4.25 -1.22
N LEU A 19 4.97 3.01 -1.73
CA LEU A 19 5.95 1.97 -1.39
C LEU A 19 7.39 2.42 -1.67
N GLU A 20 7.63 2.99 -2.86
CA GLU A 20 8.96 3.48 -3.24
C GLU A 20 9.44 4.65 -2.36
N VAL A 21 8.52 5.48 -1.85
CA VAL A 21 8.87 6.54 -0.90
C VAL A 21 9.23 5.97 0.47
N ILE A 22 8.45 5.02 0.99
CA ILE A 22 8.71 4.42 2.30
C ILE A 22 10.03 3.65 2.29
N ARG A 23 10.33 2.93 1.20
CA ARG A 23 11.60 2.21 0.99
C ARG A 23 12.85 3.08 1.07
N LYS A 24 12.73 4.40 0.84
CA LYS A 24 13.85 5.33 1.01
C LYS A 24 14.27 5.50 2.47
N TYR A 25 13.35 5.28 3.41
CA TYR A 25 13.57 5.52 4.82
C TYR A 25 13.60 4.24 5.65
N VAL A 26 12.98 3.15 5.16
CA VAL A 26 12.82 1.91 5.90
C VAL A 26 13.01 0.72 4.96
N GLN A 27 13.72 -0.32 5.39
CA GLN A 27 13.85 -1.55 4.62
C GLN A 27 12.56 -2.38 4.74
N ILE A 28 11.68 -2.27 3.75
CA ILE A 28 10.43 -3.03 3.67
C ILE A 28 10.28 -3.74 2.32
N GLU A 29 9.76 -4.96 2.36
CA GLU A 29 9.41 -5.76 1.19
C GLU A 29 7.95 -5.49 0.77
N ASN A 30 7.53 -6.03 -0.39
CA ASN A 30 6.11 -5.86 -0.82
C ASN A 30 5.12 -6.60 0.09
N GLU A 31 5.58 -7.65 0.78
CA GLU A 31 4.78 -8.46 1.70
C GLU A 31 4.47 -7.75 3.02
N ASP A 32 5.29 -6.77 3.42
CA ASP A 32 5.09 -5.93 4.60
C ASP A 32 3.99 -4.88 4.40
N VAL A 33 3.50 -4.73 3.17
CA VAL A 33 2.50 -3.74 2.80
C VAL A 33 1.22 -4.43 2.36
N GLN A 34 0.17 -4.23 3.16
CA GLN A 34 -1.18 -4.68 2.82
C GLN A 34 -2.02 -3.48 2.35
N VAL A 35 -2.52 -3.57 1.12
CA VAL A 35 -3.45 -2.60 0.53
C VAL A 35 -4.84 -3.19 0.50
N ARG A 36 -5.82 -2.41 0.97
CA ARG A 36 -7.24 -2.72 0.83
C ARG A 36 -7.95 -1.56 0.16
N LEU A 37 -8.84 -1.90 -0.76
CA LEU A 37 -9.73 -0.96 -1.41
C LEU A 37 -11.15 -1.37 -1.00
N ASP A 38 -11.81 -0.50 -0.26
CA ASP A 38 -13.18 -0.66 0.17
C ASP A 38 -14.06 0.38 -0.53
N LYS A 39 -15.31 0.01 -0.80
CA LYS A 39 -16.32 0.91 -1.36
C LYS A 39 -17.30 1.28 -0.26
N ASP A 40 -17.30 2.54 0.13
CA ASP A 40 -18.25 3.11 1.08
C ASP A 40 -19.24 4.00 0.32
N GLY A 41 -20.37 3.42 -0.08
CA GLY A 41 -21.37 4.08 -0.93
C GLY A 41 -20.79 4.47 -2.30
N ASP A 42 -20.67 5.78 -2.54
CA ASP A 42 -20.10 6.37 -3.76
C ASP A 42 -18.59 6.69 -3.62
N GLN A 43 -17.98 6.38 -2.48
CA GLN A 43 -16.57 6.68 -2.19
C GLN A 43 -15.71 5.44 -2.23
N ASP A 44 -14.54 5.55 -2.86
CA ASP A 44 -13.49 4.54 -2.81
C ASP A 44 -12.52 4.88 -1.66
N VAL A 45 -12.42 3.99 -0.67
CA VAL A 45 -11.54 4.12 0.50
C VAL A 45 -10.32 3.23 0.30
N LEU A 46 -9.14 3.83 0.31
CA LEU A 46 -7.87 3.12 0.19
C LEU A 46 -7.19 3.03 1.56
N GLU A 47 -7.12 1.83 2.11
CA GLU A 47 -6.41 1.55 3.36
C GLU A 47 -5.03 0.94 3.05
N LEU A 48 -3.99 1.55 3.63
CA LEU A 48 -2.61 1.09 3.54
C LEU A 48 -2.13 0.70 4.93
N ASN A 49 -1.86 -0.58 5.13
CA ASN A 49 -1.22 -1.07 6.35
C ASN A 49 0.23 -1.44 6.03
N VAL A 50 1.16 -0.84 6.78
CA VAL A 50 2.60 -1.06 6.60
C VAL A 50 3.15 -1.62 7.90
N ILE A 51 3.76 -2.79 7.83
CA ILE A 51 4.53 -3.35 8.94
C ILE A 51 5.92 -2.75 8.83
N LEU A 52 6.31 -1.98 9.85
CA LEU A 52 7.68 -1.50 9.95
C LEU A 52 8.53 -2.62 10.56
N PRO A 53 9.71 -2.91 10.01
CA PRO A 53 10.66 -3.78 10.68
C PRO A 53 10.98 -3.18 12.04
N ASP A 54 11.17 -4.04 13.03
CA ASP A 54 11.73 -3.64 14.31
C ASP A 54 13.06 -2.94 13.99
N SER A 55 13.12 -1.64 14.25
CA SER A 55 14.37 -0.92 14.16
C SER A 55 15.19 -1.49 15.30
N ASP A 56 16.06 -2.44 14.98
CA ASP A 56 17.09 -2.95 15.89
C ASP A 56 17.96 -1.73 16.24
N GLU A 57 17.49 -0.95 17.22
CA GLU A 57 18.21 0.12 17.88
C GLU A 57 19.40 -0.55 18.55
N ARG A 58 20.53 -0.51 17.84
CA ARG A 58 21.84 -0.62 18.47
C ARG A 58 22.02 0.42 19.55
#